data_AF-A0A7X0XXM5-F1
#
_entry.id   AF-A0A7X0XXM5-F1
#
_cell.length_a   1.000
_cell.length_b   1.000
_cell.length_c   1.000
_cell.angle_alpha   90.00
_cell.angle_beta   90.00
_cell.angle_gamma   90.00
#
_symmetry.space_group_name_H-M   'P 1'
#
loop_
_entity.id
_entity.type
_entity.pdbx_description
1 polymer ?
#
loop_
_entity_poly.entity_id
_entity_poly.type
_entity_poly.pdbx_seq_one_letter_code
_entity_poly.pdbx_strand_id
1 'polypeptide(L)'
;MPEQSKLASGIWYGPILDKQAIAKLKEGLVSITTERECILSVMEILKSGDFSVKSILIGLMNSTEDEEVLNLCIRLFCSIATNEDLLNNENLAFLSKSSDTGVNTFAACAPTTLSYHVVPYLLVLLEEWEDIYVEQTIRDSLDSILNYTSEISEQASIDEIGEIYLDKMKKLDKGKYYYKQDAVFPGNQAKQLISQAFSALKQSADLKMSIIPSLLSIWSGEKCPVSYNTRMNQSELEAVTKYVTILSEKEWVVGNKYFYGHRVE
;
A
#
# COMPACT_ATOMS: atom_id res chain seq x y z
N MET A 1 -0.28 -9.13 -27.25
CA MET A 1 0.91 -8.58 -26.56
C MET A 1 1.36 -9.61 -25.55
N PRO A 2 2.62 -10.06 -25.56
CA PRO A 2 3.11 -10.95 -24.51
C PRO A 2 3.16 -10.16 -23.19
N GLU A 3 2.70 -10.75 -22.09
CA GLU A 3 2.86 -10.21 -20.74
C GLU A 3 4.35 -9.96 -20.51
N GLN A 4 4.76 -8.69 -20.56
CA GLN A 4 6.05 -8.25 -20.05
C GLN A 4 6.15 -8.68 -18.59
N SER A 5 7.29 -9.28 -18.25
CA SER A 5 7.65 -9.83 -16.93
C SER A 5 7.61 -8.75 -15.84
N LYS A 6 6.42 -8.34 -15.39
CA LYS A 6 6.26 -7.40 -14.29
C LYS A 6 6.77 -8.03 -13.00
N LEU A 7 7.82 -7.45 -12.41
CA LEU A 7 8.27 -7.78 -11.05
C LEU A 7 7.09 -7.68 -10.07
N ALA A 8 6.74 -8.82 -9.45
CA ALA A 8 5.65 -8.97 -8.49
C ALA A 8 4.36 -8.19 -8.87
N SER A 9 3.57 -8.72 -9.81
CA SER A 9 2.27 -8.15 -10.16
C SER A 9 1.17 -8.66 -9.21
N GLY A 10 0.30 -7.75 -8.74
CA GLY A 10 -0.94 -8.11 -8.04
C GLY A 10 -1.06 -7.59 -6.60
N ILE A 11 -2.04 -8.16 -5.91
CA ILE A 11 -2.53 -7.73 -4.58
C ILE A 11 -1.68 -8.22 -3.39
N TRP A 12 -0.63 -9.01 -3.67
CA TRP A 12 0.13 -9.79 -2.68
C TRP A 12 1.53 -10.12 -3.21
N TYR A 13 2.55 -10.11 -2.33
CA TYR A 13 3.96 -10.32 -2.67
C TYR A 13 4.40 -11.81 -2.58
N GLY A 14 3.45 -12.75 -2.70
CA GLY A 14 3.73 -14.18 -2.63
C GLY A 14 3.91 -14.72 -1.20
N PRO A 15 4.05 -16.05 -1.04
CA PRO A 15 4.16 -16.71 0.27
C PRO A 15 5.51 -16.45 0.93
N ILE A 16 5.57 -16.50 2.27
CA ILE A 16 6.83 -16.36 3.01
C ILE A 16 7.72 -17.57 2.71
N LEU A 17 9.00 -17.32 2.40
CA LEU A 17 10.00 -18.38 2.24
C LEU A 17 10.32 -19.05 3.59
N ASP A 18 10.84 -20.28 3.54
CA ASP A 18 11.31 -20.94 4.76
C ASP A 18 12.51 -20.20 5.40
N LYS A 19 12.74 -20.45 6.69
CA LYS A 19 13.79 -19.78 7.46
C LYS A 19 15.20 -19.98 6.89
N GLN A 20 15.48 -21.12 6.27
CA GLN A 20 16.80 -21.41 5.71
C GLN A 20 17.01 -20.61 4.42
N ALA A 21 15.98 -20.49 3.57
CA ALA A 21 16.02 -19.65 2.39
C ALA A 21 16.21 -18.17 2.75
N ILE A 22 15.49 -17.66 3.76
CA ILE A 22 15.66 -16.28 4.24
C ILE A 22 17.07 -16.04 4.79
N ALA A 23 17.63 -16.98 5.57
CA ALA A 23 18.99 -16.86 6.09
C ALA A 23 20.03 -16.74 4.96
N LYS A 24 19.90 -17.57 3.91
CA LYS A 24 20.77 -17.51 2.72
C LYS A 24 20.64 -16.17 1.99
N LEU A 25 19.43 -15.64 1.83
CA LEU A 25 19.22 -14.33 1.22
C LEU A 25 19.93 -13.21 2.00
N LYS A 26 19.86 -13.24 3.34
CA LYS A 26 20.55 -12.26 4.19
C LYS A 26 22.07 -12.34 4.06
N GLU A 27 22.63 -13.55 4.07
CA GLU A 27 24.07 -13.76 3.87
C GLU A 27 24.53 -13.31 2.48
N GLY A 28 23.70 -13.54 1.46
CA GLY A 28 24.00 -13.21 0.07
C GLY A 28 23.73 -11.75 -0.33
N LEU A 29 23.00 -10.97 0.47
CA LEU A 29 22.51 -9.64 0.10
C LEU A 29 23.64 -8.69 -0.32
N VAL A 30 24.78 -8.75 0.37
CA VAL A 30 25.98 -7.93 0.09
C VAL A 30 26.70 -8.31 -1.21
N SER A 31 26.41 -9.50 -1.76
CA SER A 31 27.03 -10.03 -2.97
C SER A 31 26.15 -9.89 -4.22
N ILE A 32 24.92 -9.38 -4.07
CA ILE A 32 24.01 -9.16 -5.19
C ILE A 32 24.55 -8.05 -6.08
N THR A 33 24.58 -8.32 -7.39
CA THR A 33 25.14 -7.40 -8.39
C THR A 33 24.08 -6.72 -9.25
N THR A 34 22.82 -7.13 -9.16
CA THR A 34 21.72 -6.59 -9.97
C THR A 34 20.62 -5.97 -9.11
N GLU A 35 20.08 -4.84 -9.56
CA GLU A 35 19.00 -4.13 -8.87
C GLU A 35 17.74 -4.99 -8.73
N ARG A 36 17.39 -5.76 -9.78
CA ARG A 36 16.24 -6.68 -9.77
C ARG A 36 16.36 -7.78 -8.72
N GLU A 37 17.53 -8.42 -8.62
CA GLU A 37 17.77 -9.44 -7.59
C GLU A 37 17.80 -8.82 -6.19
N CYS A 38 18.30 -7.59 -6.07
CA CYS A 38 18.34 -6.85 -4.82
C CYS A 38 16.93 -6.58 -4.29
N ILE A 39 16.05 -5.99 -5.11
CA ILE A 39 14.67 -5.67 -4.68
C ILE A 39 13.86 -6.92 -4.36
N LEU A 40 14.03 -8.01 -5.11
CA LEU A 40 13.37 -9.28 -4.81
C LEU A 40 13.87 -9.89 -3.49
N SER A 41 15.16 -9.82 -3.21
CA SER A 41 15.73 -10.30 -1.95
C SER A 41 15.27 -9.46 -0.77
N VAL A 42 15.26 -8.13 -0.91
CA VAL A 42 14.74 -7.19 0.09
C VAL A 42 13.27 -7.49 0.38
N MET A 43 12.44 -7.68 -0.65
CA MET A 43 11.03 -8.04 -0.51
C MET A 43 10.84 -9.30 0.34
N GLU A 44 11.58 -10.37 0.03
CA GLU A 44 11.48 -11.64 0.78
C GLU A 44 11.96 -11.51 2.23
N ILE A 45 13.02 -10.73 2.48
CA ILE A 45 13.51 -10.47 3.83
C ILE A 45 12.47 -9.66 4.63
N LEU A 46 11.88 -8.63 4.05
CA LEU A 46 10.81 -7.83 4.68
C LEU A 46 9.59 -8.70 5.05
N LYS A 47 9.22 -9.66 4.19
CA LYS A 47 8.10 -10.60 4.45
C LYS A 47 8.33 -11.48 5.68
N SER A 48 9.59 -11.67 6.08
CA SER A 48 9.96 -12.38 7.31
C SER A 48 9.90 -11.52 8.58
N GLY A 49 9.53 -10.24 8.46
CA GLY A 49 9.48 -9.27 9.55
C GLY A 49 10.82 -8.61 9.86
N ASP A 50 11.84 -8.80 9.02
CA ASP A 50 13.13 -8.14 9.19
C ASP A 50 13.17 -6.82 8.42
N PHE A 51 12.85 -5.72 9.12
CA PHE A 51 12.84 -4.37 8.57
C PHE A 51 14.22 -3.70 8.54
N SER A 52 15.30 -4.39 8.95
CA SER A 52 16.66 -3.81 8.91
C SER A 52 17.15 -3.50 7.50
N VAL A 53 16.57 -4.15 6.49
CA VAL A 53 16.87 -3.92 5.06
C VAL A 53 16.14 -2.72 4.45
N LYS A 54 15.34 -1.97 5.24
CA LYS A 54 14.57 -0.81 4.74
C LYS A 54 15.47 0.29 4.14
N SER A 55 16.67 0.49 4.70
CA SER A 55 17.63 1.44 4.14
C SER A 55 18.11 1.06 2.74
N ILE A 56 18.23 -0.24 2.45
CA ILE A 56 18.59 -0.75 1.12
C ILE A 56 17.44 -0.49 0.13
N LEU A 57 16.18 -0.73 0.56
CA LEU A 57 14.99 -0.39 -0.22
C LEU A 57 14.98 1.10 -0.60
N ILE A 58 15.15 1.98 0.39
CA ILE A 58 15.13 3.44 0.19
C ILE A 58 16.29 3.89 -0.69
N GLY A 59 17.49 3.34 -0.49
CA GLY A 59 18.66 3.63 -1.32
C GLY A 59 18.39 3.27 -2.79
N LEU A 60 17.90 2.05 -3.03
CA LEU A 60 17.57 1.58 -4.38
C LEU A 60 16.45 2.41 -5.02
N MET A 61 15.40 2.73 -4.27
CA MET A 61 14.29 3.58 -4.73
C MET A 61 14.76 4.94 -5.21
N ASN A 62 15.76 5.53 -4.56
CA ASN A 62 16.29 6.86 -4.88
C ASN A 62 17.42 6.85 -5.94
N SER A 63 17.93 5.69 -6.34
CA SER A 63 19.08 5.59 -7.25
C SER A 63 18.81 4.84 -8.56
N THR A 64 17.81 3.95 -8.60
CA THR A 64 17.55 3.10 -9.77
C THR A 64 17.08 3.92 -10.97
N GLU A 65 17.55 3.53 -12.16
CA GLU A 65 17.04 4.02 -13.45
C GLU A 65 16.08 3.01 -14.11
N ASP A 66 15.89 1.82 -13.51
CA ASP A 66 14.98 0.79 -14.01
C ASP A 66 13.56 1.05 -13.45
N GLU A 67 12.63 1.44 -14.33
CA GLU A 67 11.25 1.76 -13.95
C GLU A 67 10.51 0.58 -13.28
N GLU A 68 10.80 -0.67 -13.65
CA GLU A 68 10.14 -1.82 -13.02
C GLU A 68 10.64 -2.02 -11.59
N VAL A 69 11.94 -1.80 -11.36
CA VAL A 69 12.55 -1.82 -10.03
C VAL A 69 11.98 -0.69 -9.19
N LEU A 70 11.95 0.54 -9.72
CA LEU A 70 11.38 1.70 -9.05
C LEU A 70 9.93 1.46 -8.63
N ASN A 71 9.10 0.95 -9.54
CA ASN A 71 7.69 0.68 -9.27
C ASN A 71 7.48 -0.39 -8.18
N LEU A 72 8.36 -1.39 -8.08
CA LEU A 72 8.33 -2.34 -6.97
C LEU A 72 8.82 -1.69 -5.66
N CYS A 73 9.88 -0.86 -5.73
CA CYS A 73 10.38 -0.14 -4.56
C CYS A 73 9.31 0.75 -3.94
N ILE A 74 8.60 1.54 -4.76
CA ILE A 74 7.50 2.41 -4.35
C ILE A 74 6.39 1.60 -3.66
N ARG A 75 5.92 0.52 -4.29
CA ARG A 75 4.85 -0.33 -3.73
C ARG A 75 5.24 -0.92 -2.38
N LEU A 76 6.46 -1.43 -2.26
CA LEU A 76 6.98 -1.98 -1.01
C LEU A 76 7.15 -0.89 0.05
N PHE A 77 7.75 0.24 -0.32
CA PHE A 77 7.92 1.38 0.59
C PHE A 77 6.57 1.83 1.13
N CYS A 78 5.57 2.07 0.29
CA CYS A 78 4.23 2.44 0.77
C CYS A 78 3.64 1.37 1.71
N SER A 79 3.90 0.08 1.45
CA SER A 79 3.43 -1.02 2.29
C SER A 79 4.12 -1.12 3.66
N ILE A 80 5.34 -0.60 3.81
CA ILE A 80 6.18 -0.74 5.02
C ILE A 80 6.74 0.58 5.59
N ALA A 81 6.36 1.72 5.03
CA ALA A 81 6.78 3.03 5.51
C ALA A 81 6.18 3.31 6.88
N THR A 82 7.01 3.84 7.77
CA THR A 82 6.60 4.42 9.05
C THR A 82 6.21 5.89 8.90
N ASN A 83 5.61 6.46 9.94
CA ASN A 83 5.41 7.91 10.01
C ASN A 83 6.74 8.68 9.96
N GLU A 84 7.81 8.16 10.57
CA GLU A 84 9.15 8.75 10.52
C GLU A 84 9.76 8.66 9.13
N ASP A 85 9.58 7.53 8.44
CA ASP A 85 10.06 7.34 7.08
C ASP A 85 9.46 8.39 6.12
N LEU A 86 8.20 8.76 6.32
CA LEU A 86 7.49 9.78 5.52
C LEU A 86 7.85 11.21 5.93
N LEU A 87 8.25 11.44 7.17
CA LEU A 87 8.71 12.75 7.63
C LEU A 87 10.14 13.07 7.16
N ASN A 88 10.92 12.07 6.78
CA ASN A 88 12.24 12.27 6.20
C ASN A 88 12.15 12.44 4.68
N ASN A 89 12.18 13.69 4.22
CA ASN A 89 12.09 14.03 2.79
C ASN A 89 13.16 13.36 1.92
N GLU A 90 14.35 13.06 2.47
CA GLU A 90 15.42 12.37 1.73
C GLU A 90 15.02 10.95 1.30
N ASN A 91 14.10 10.30 2.04
CA ASN A 91 13.61 8.97 1.69
C ASN A 91 12.79 8.98 0.38
N LEU A 92 12.21 10.12 0.01
CA LEU A 92 11.33 10.28 -1.16
C LEU A 92 11.97 11.15 -2.27
N ALA A 93 13.30 11.28 -2.27
CA ALA A 93 14.05 12.09 -3.24
C ALA A 93 13.83 11.66 -4.70
N PHE A 94 13.44 10.41 -4.95
CA PHE A 94 13.10 9.90 -6.29
C PHE A 94 11.95 10.68 -6.95
N LEU A 95 11.02 11.26 -6.16
CA LEU A 95 9.87 11.99 -6.69
C LEU A 95 10.28 13.15 -7.58
N SER A 96 11.38 13.85 -7.25
CA SER A 96 11.84 15.01 -8.02
C SER A 96 12.47 14.66 -9.38
N LYS A 97 12.68 13.36 -9.66
CA LYS A 97 13.32 12.87 -10.90
C LYS A 97 12.50 11.78 -11.59
N SER A 98 11.33 11.45 -11.05
CA SER A 98 10.51 10.35 -11.54
C SER A 98 9.83 10.71 -12.85
N SER A 99 9.65 9.70 -13.71
CA SER A 99 8.73 9.78 -14.83
C SER A 99 7.28 9.89 -14.32
N ASP A 100 6.38 10.25 -15.22
CA ASP A 100 4.93 10.20 -15.01
C ASP A 100 4.48 8.83 -14.46
N THR A 101 5.09 7.75 -14.96
CA THR A 101 4.83 6.37 -14.51
C THR A 101 5.23 6.16 -13.05
N GLY A 102 6.41 6.66 -12.64
CA GLY A 102 6.87 6.57 -11.25
C GLY A 102 5.99 7.37 -10.31
N VAL A 103 5.65 8.61 -10.67
CA VAL A 103 4.76 9.48 -9.88
C VAL A 103 3.36 8.89 -9.78
N ASN A 104 2.81 8.39 -10.89
CA ASN A 104 1.51 7.71 -10.90
C ASN A 104 1.51 6.48 -9.98
N THR A 105 2.59 5.70 -9.99
CA THR A 105 2.72 4.53 -9.11
C THR A 105 2.77 4.95 -7.64
N PHE A 106 3.52 6.01 -7.31
CA PHE A 106 3.55 6.55 -5.94
C PHE A 106 2.18 7.04 -5.50
N ALA A 107 1.52 7.88 -6.31
CA ALA A 107 0.19 8.39 -6.01
C ALA A 107 -0.79 7.24 -5.75
N ALA A 108 -0.90 6.28 -6.68
CA ALA A 108 -1.80 5.14 -6.56
C ALA A 108 -1.53 4.27 -5.31
N CYS A 109 -0.28 4.23 -4.82
CA CYS A 109 0.11 3.45 -3.65
C CYS A 109 0.08 4.25 -2.35
N ALA A 110 0.06 5.58 -2.39
CA ALA A 110 0.09 6.45 -1.22
C ALA A 110 -1.01 6.12 -0.19
N PRO A 111 -2.25 5.77 -0.56
CA PRO A 111 -3.27 5.37 0.42
C PRO A 111 -2.90 4.12 1.24
N THR A 112 -2.02 3.27 0.72
CA THR A 112 -1.53 2.07 1.45
C THR A 112 -0.46 2.39 2.48
N THR A 113 0.05 3.62 2.50
CA THR A 113 0.88 4.11 3.61
C THR A 113 0.10 4.16 4.91
N LEU A 114 -1.21 4.41 4.82
CA LEU A 114 -2.14 4.61 5.94
C LEU A 114 -1.73 5.76 6.86
N SER A 115 -0.90 6.67 6.36
CA SER A 115 -0.36 7.78 7.13
C SER A 115 -0.76 9.08 6.47
N TYR A 116 -1.22 10.02 7.28
CA TYR A 116 -1.50 11.39 6.84
C TYR A 116 -0.21 12.13 6.45
N HIS A 117 0.98 11.65 6.87
CA HIS A 117 2.25 12.26 6.50
C HIS A 117 2.61 12.10 5.00
N VAL A 118 1.89 11.28 4.24
CA VAL A 118 2.04 11.22 2.78
C VAL A 118 1.34 12.38 2.06
N VAL A 119 0.36 13.02 2.70
CA VAL A 119 -0.50 14.05 2.09
C VAL A 119 0.28 15.27 1.57
N PRO A 120 1.26 15.84 2.31
CA PRO A 120 2.05 16.95 1.78
C PRO A 120 2.74 16.63 0.46
N TYR A 121 3.25 15.42 0.27
CA TYR A 121 3.85 15.00 -1.00
C TYR A 121 2.81 14.94 -2.12
N LEU A 122 1.61 14.41 -1.85
CA LEU A 122 0.54 14.37 -2.83
C LEU A 122 0.07 15.79 -3.23
N LEU A 123 0.04 16.74 -2.30
CA LEU A 123 -0.31 18.14 -2.61
C LEU A 123 0.74 18.81 -3.50
N VAL A 124 2.03 18.63 -3.21
CA VAL A 124 3.11 19.14 -4.08
C VAL A 124 3.06 18.50 -5.46
N LEU A 125 2.85 17.18 -5.54
CA LEU A 125 2.71 16.49 -6.82
C LEU A 125 1.47 16.94 -7.58
N LEU A 126 0.38 17.28 -6.89
CA LEU A 126 -0.83 17.80 -7.54
C LEU A 126 -0.53 19.13 -8.23
N GLU A 127 0.27 20.00 -7.62
CA GLU A 127 0.72 21.27 -8.21
C GLU A 127 1.65 21.06 -9.42
N GLU A 128 2.55 20.08 -9.35
CA GLU A 128 3.56 19.84 -10.40
C GLU A 128 2.99 19.10 -11.63
N TRP A 129 1.95 18.28 -11.45
CA TRP A 129 1.45 17.34 -12.45
C TRP A 129 0.00 17.62 -12.88
N GLU A 130 -0.44 18.88 -12.79
CA GLU A 130 -1.73 19.33 -13.34
C GLU A 130 -1.85 19.00 -14.84
N ASP A 131 -3.08 18.76 -15.30
CA ASP A 131 -3.47 18.57 -16.70
C ASP A 131 -2.95 17.30 -17.41
N ILE A 132 -2.44 16.32 -16.65
CA ILE A 132 -2.12 14.98 -17.19
C ILE A 132 -2.85 13.87 -16.43
N TYR A 133 -2.80 12.64 -16.94
CA TYR A 133 -3.52 11.50 -16.33
C TYR A 133 -3.12 11.22 -14.87
N VAL A 134 -1.91 11.65 -14.46
CA VAL A 134 -1.40 11.52 -13.09
C VAL A 134 -2.21 12.36 -12.10
N GLU A 135 -2.74 13.50 -12.52
CA GLU A 135 -3.54 14.41 -11.68
C GLU A 135 -4.73 13.67 -11.04
N GLN A 136 -5.50 12.93 -11.85
CA GLN A 136 -6.66 12.19 -11.35
C GLN A 136 -6.24 11.14 -10.32
N THR A 137 -5.14 10.42 -10.55
CA THR A 137 -4.62 9.45 -9.58
C THR A 137 -4.24 10.11 -8.26
N ILE A 138 -3.65 11.31 -8.30
CA ILE A 138 -3.30 12.08 -7.11
C ILE A 138 -4.57 12.52 -6.36
N ARG A 139 -5.57 13.07 -7.06
CA ARG A 139 -6.86 13.46 -6.48
C ARG A 139 -7.60 12.28 -5.84
N ASP A 140 -7.71 11.16 -6.55
CA ASP A 140 -8.31 9.92 -6.06
C ASP A 140 -7.61 9.43 -4.77
N SER A 141 -6.28 9.60 -4.72
CA SER A 141 -5.47 9.19 -3.56
C SER A 141 -5.67 10.13 -2.37
N LEU A 142 -5.67 11.44 -2.61
CA LEU A 142 -6.01 12.46 -1.62
C LEU A 142 -7.42 12.23 -1.06
N ASP A 143 -8.41 11.95 -1.91
CA ASP A 143 -9.78 11.68 -1.48
C ASP A 143 -9.89 10.36 -0.74
N SER A 144 -9.16 9.31 -1.15
CA SER A 144 -9.12 8.05 -0.41
C SER A 144 -8.60 8.22 1.03
N ILE A 145 -7.65 9.14 1.25
CA ILE A 145 -7.04 9.42 2.55
C ILE A 145 -7.90 10.39 3.37
N LEU A 146 -8.27 11.52 2.78
CA LEU A 146 -8.94 12.65 3.45
C LEU A 146 -10.45 12.55 3.40
N ASN A 147 -11.02 11.88 2.40
CA ASN A 147 -12.44 11.88 2.05
C ASN A 147 -12.97 13.31 1.88
N TYR A 148 -12.19 14.15 1.20
CA TYR A 148 -12.47 15.58 1.08
C TYR A 148 -13.71 15.84 0.21
N THR A 149 -14.01 14.96 -0.75
CA THR A 149 -15.19 15.07 -1.64
C THR A 149 -16.52 14.95 -0.91
N SER A 150 -16.50 14.49 0.35
CA SER A 150 -17.68 14.51 1.22
C SER A 150 -17.99 15.89 1.80
N GLU A 151 -17.02 16.81 1.76
CA GLU A 151 -17.10 18.15 2.37
C GLU A 151 -17.01 19.26 1.31
N ILE A 152 -16.18 19.08 0.28
CA ILE A 152 -15.90 20.05 -0.78
C ILE A 152 -15.94 19.41 -2.17
N SER A 153 -15.78 20.22 -3.22
CA SER A 153 -15.81 19.77 -4.63
C SER A 153 -14.67 18.79 -4.95
N GLU A 154 -14.90 17.85 -5.87
CA GLU A 154 -13.83 17.00 -6.46
C GLU A 154 -12.73 17.84 -7.13
N GLN A 155 -13.13 18.98 -7.69
CA GLN A 155 -12.26 19.96 -8.34
C GLN A 155 -11.76 21.04 -7.37
N ALA A 156 -11.72 20.74 -6.07
CA ALA A 156 -11.17 21.65 -5.07
C ALA A 156 -9.71 22.00 -5.38
N SER A 157 -9.35 23.24 -5.03
CA SER A 157 -7.98 23.74 -5.10
C SER A 157 -7.07 23.05 -4.08
N ILE A 158 -5.76 23.12 -4.33
CA ILE A 158 -4.74 22.57 -3.43
C ILE A 158 -4.86 23.17 -2.02
N ASP A 159 -5.14 24.48 -1.93
CA ASP A 159 -5.32 25.18 -0.66
C ASP A 159 -6.52 24.65 0.12
N GLU A 160 -7.68 24.45 -0.52
CA GLU A 160 -8.88 23.91 0.13
C GLU A 160 -8.65 22.48 0.65
N ILE A 161 -7.98 21.63 -0.14
CA ILE A 161 -7.62 20.27 0.30
C ILE A 161 -6.60 20.32 1.45
N GLY A 162 -5.65 21.26 1.39
CA GLY A 162 -4.65 21.51 2.43
C GLY A 162 -5.28 21.92 3.76
N GLU A 163 -6.31 22.76 3.75
CA GLU A 163 -7.05 23.14 4.96
C GLU A 163 -7.72 21.94 5.63
N ILE A 164 -8.38 21.08 4.84
CA ILE A 164 -8.98 19.82 5.33
C ILE A 164 -7.91 18.92 5.98
N TYR A 165 -6.75 18.80 5.34
CA TYR A 165 -5.63 18.04 5.90
C TYR A 165 -5.15 18.60 7.25
N LEU A 166 -4.94 19.92 7.34
CA LEU A 166 -4.52 20.58 8.57
C LEU A 166 -5.53 20.39 9.71
N ASP A 167 -6.82 20.45 9.40
CA ASP A 167 -7.88 20.25 10.38
C ASP A 167 -7.98 18.80 10.88
N LYS A 168 -7.73 17.82 10.00
CA LYS A 168 -7.63 16.42 10.42
C LYS A 168 -6.39 16.22 11.30
N MET A 169 -5.22 16.74 10.90
CA MET A 169 -3.98 16.60 11.67
C MET A 169 -4.03 17.15 13.10
N LYS A 170 -4.91 18.11 13.39
CA LYS A 170 -5.14 18.62 14.76
C LYS A 170 -5.80 17.58 15.69
N LYS A 171 -6.53 16.61 15.14
CA LYS A 171 -7.37 15.65 15.88
C LYS A 171 -6.76 14.26 15.98
N LEU A 172 -5.79 13.95 15.11
CA LEU A 172 -5.21 12.61 14.98
C LEU A 172 -4.02 12.40 15.94
N ASP A 173 -3.83 11.15 16.33
CA ASP A 173 -2.64 10.68 17.00
C ASP A 173 -1.55 10.42 15.96
N LYS A 174 -0.51 11.25 15.96
CA LYS A 174 0.58 11.20 14.96
C LYS A 174 1.40 9.91 15.02
N GLY A 175 1.28 9.12 16.09
CA GLY A 175 1.92 7.81 16.20
C GLY A 175 1.14 6.67 15.53
N LYS A 176 -0.09 6.93 15.06
CA LYS A 176 -1.00 5.90 14.55
C LYS A 176 -1.21 5.99 13.04
N TYR A 177 -1.72 4.90 12.49
CA TYR A 177 -2.14 4.76 11.11
C TYR A 177 -3.66 4.78 10.99
N TYR A 178 -4.15 5.26 9.85
CA TYR A 178 -5.56 5.54 9.60
C TYR A 178 -6.01 5.05 8.21
N TYR A 179 -7.24 4.54 8.14
CA TYR A 179 -7.91 4.19 6.88
C TYR A 179 -9.31 4.79 6.90
N LYS A 180 -9.61 5.68 5.94
CA LYS A 180 -10.87 6.43 5.90
C LYS A 180 -11.22 7.07 7.25
N GLN A 181 -10.26 7.79 7.83
CA GLN A 181 -10.37 8.55 9.10
C GLN A 181 -10.37 7.72 10.40
N ASP A 182 -10.65 6.41 10.34
CA ASP A 182 -10.57 5.54 11.51
C ASP A 182 -9.15 4.99 11.71
N ALA A 183 -8.73 4.87 12.97
CA ALA A 183 -7.48 4.17 13.28
C ALA A 183 -7.52 2.76 12.70
N VAL A 184 -6.46 2.38 11.99
CA VAL A 184 -6.39 1.12 11.25
C VAL A 184 -6.61 -0.06 12.17
N PHE A 185 -7.49 -0.97 11.77
CA PHE A 185 -7.68 -2.23 12.46
C PHE A 185 -8.16 -3.29 11.47
N PRO A 186 -7.34 -4.32 11.15
CA PRO A 186 -7.69 -5.34 10.14
C PRO A 186 -9.08 -5.95 10.27
N GLY A 187 -9.62 -6.07 11.49
CA GLY A 187 -10.99 -6.53 11.71
C GLY A 187 -12.07 -5.63 11.07
N ASN A 188 -11.87 -4.31 11.00
CA ASN A 188 -12.79 -3.38 10.33
C ASN A 188 -12.81 -3.62 8.83
N GLN A 189 -11.64 -3.77 8.21
CA GLN A 189 -11.51 -4.09 6.79
C GLN A 189 -12.06 -5.49 6.46
N ALA A 190 -11.82 -6.48 7.33
CA ALA A 190 -12.38 -7.82 7.17
C ALA A 190 -13.92 -7.81 7.24
N LYS A 191 -14.51 -7.03 8.15
CA LYS A 191 -15.96 -6.82 8.23
C LYS A 191 -16.52 -6.17 6.95
N GLN A 192 -15.83 -5.15 6.43
CA GLN A 192 -16.22 -4.51 5.16
C GLN A 192 -16.15 -5.50 3.98
N LEU A 193 -15.09 -6.32 3.91
CA LEU A 193 -14.94 -7.38 2.90
C LEU A 193 -16.13 -8.36 2.93
N ILE A 194 -16.48 -8.92 4.09
CA ILE A 194 -17.64 -9.83 4.21
C ILE A 194 -18.94 -9.14 3.79
N SER A 195 -19.16 -7.91 4.28
CA SER A 195 -20.39 -7.16 3.98
C SER A 195 -20.55 -6.91 2.48
N GLN A 196 -19.46 -6.53 1.79
CA GLN A 196 -19.50 -6.29 0.34
C GLN A 196 -19.62 -7.60 -0.45
N ALA A 197 -18.92 -8.65 -0.04
CA ALA A 197 -19.03 -9.98 -0.64
C ALA A 197 -20.48 -10.50 -0.60
N PHE A 198 -21.16 -10.33 0.54
CA PHE A 198 -22.55 -10.72 0.70
C PHE A 198 -23.51 -9.88 -0.14
N SER A 199 -23.30 -8.55 -0.21
CA SER A 199 -24.10 -7.66 -1.07
C SER A 199 -23.95 -8.01 -2.55
N ALA A 200 -22.72 -8.24 -3.02
CA ALA A 200 -22.44 -8.63 -4.40
C ALA A 200 -23.04 -10.01 -4.75
N LEU A 201 -23.00 -10.99 -3.82
CA LEU A 201 -23.69 -12.27 -3.98
C LEU A 201 -25.19 -12.08 -4.20
N LYS A 202 -25.86 -11.31 -3.32
CA LYS A 202 -27.30 -11.06 -3.41
C LYS A 202 -27.71 -10.40 -4.72
N GLN A 203 -26.88 -9.49 -5.21
CA GLN A 203 -27.15 -8.75 -6.44
C GLN A 203 -26.72 -9.51 -7.69
N SER A 204 -26.08 -10.69 -7.55
CA SER A 204 -25.37 -11.35 -8.65
C SER A 204 -24.49 -10.32 -9.37
N ALA A 205 -23.55 -9.74 -8.64
CA ALA A 205 -22.65 -8.69 -9.09
C ALA A 205 -21.19 -9.04 -8.73
N ASP A 206 -20.28 -8.25 -9.25
CA ASP A 206 -18.86 -8.34 -8.92
C ASP A 206 -18.57 -7.55 -7.63
N LEU A 207 -17.56 -7.96 -6.87
CA LEU A 207 -17.24 -7.41 -5.54
C LEU A 207 -16.95 -5.89 -5.55
N LYS A 208 -16.39 -5.34 -6.65
CA LYS A 208 -16.06 -3.92 -6.84
C LYS A 208 -15.32 -3.29 -5.65
N MET A 209 -14.28 -3.96 -5.16
CA MET A 209 -13.47 -3.49 -4.03
C MET A 209 -11.98 -3.53 -4.36
N SER A 210 -11.37 -2.35 -4.46
CA SER A 210 -10.02 -2.18 -5.06
C SER A 210 -8.88 -2.33 -4.05
N ILE A 211 -9.04 -1.77 -2.85
CA ILE A 211 -7.92 -1.64 -1.89
C ILE A 211 -7.94 -2.73 -0.81
N ILE A 212 -9.10 -3.02 -0.20
CA ILE A 212 -9.21 -3.86 0.99
C ILE A 212 -8.65 -5.28 0.81
N PRO A 213 -8.93 -6.02 -0.29
CA PRO A 213 -8.35 -7.35 -0.49
C PRO A 213 -6.82 -7.35 -0.48
N SER A 214 -6.22 -6.34 -1.11
CA SER A 214 -4.77 -6.15 -1.15
C SER A 214 -4.21 -5.79 0.22
N LEU A 215 -4.81 -4.83 0.93
CA LEU A 215 -4.38 -4.46 2.28
C LEU A 215 -4.41 -5.65 3.23
N LEU A 216 -5.51 -6.41 3.26
CA LEU A 216 -5.61 -7.60 4.12
C LEU A 216 -4.56 -8.66 3.75
N SER A 217 -4.28 -8.83 2.45
CA SER A 217 -3.26 -9.78 1.99
C SER A 217 -1.85 -9.36 2.40
N ILE A 218 -1.53 -8.08 2.24
CA ILE A 218 -0.23 -7.50 2.61
C ILE A 218 -0.06 -7.53 4.13
N TRP A 219 -1.08 -7.20 4.91
CA TRP A 219 -0.99 -7.16 6.37
C TRP A 219 -0.85 -8.54 6.98
N SER A 220 -1.55 -9.53 6.45
CA SER A 220 -1.60 -10.88 7.04
C SER A 220 -0.56 -11.84 6.48
N GLY A 221 -0.04 -11.57 5.27
CA GLY A 221 0.73 -12.50 4.47
C GLY A 221 -0.12 -13.57 3.76
N GLU A 222 -1.42 -13.62 4.04
CA GLU A 222 -2.37 -14.58 3.49
C GLU A 222 -3.08 -13.98 2.28
N LYS A 223 -3.02 -14.64 1.12
CA LYS A 223 -3.68 -14.14 -0.09
C LYS A 223 -5.19 -14.15 0.07
N CYS A 224 -5.83 -12.98 -0.10
CA CYS A 224 -7.28 -12.88 -0.16
C CYS A 224 -7.84 -13.71 -1.35
N PRO A 225 -8.89 -14.51 -1.16
CA PRO A 225 -9.42 -15.37 -2.22
C PRO A 225 -10.12 -14.61 -3.35
N VAL A 226 -10.47 -13.34 -3.10
CA VAL A 226 -11.24 -12.50 -4.03
C VAL A 226 -10.48 -11.25 -4.42
N SER A 227 -10.84 -10.68 -5.57
CA SER A 227 -10.26 -9.46 -6.13
C SER A 227 -11.37 -8.55 -6.67
N TYR A 228 -11.01 -7.36 -7.18
CA TYR A 228 -11.96 -6.33 -7.62
C TYR A 228 -13.06 -6.85 -8.57
N ASN A 229 -12.70 -7.69 -9.54
CA ASN A 229 -13.60 -8.23 -10.56
C ASN A 229 -14.10 -9.65 -10.24
N THR A 230 -13.93 -10.13 -9.00
CA THR A 230 -14.42 -11.46 -8.65
C THR A 230 -15.94 -11.47 -8.61
N ARG A 231 -16.53 -12.33 -9.45
CA ARG A 231 -17.97 -12.60 -9.48
C ARG A 231 -18.35 -13.41 -8.24
N MET A 232 -19.15 -12.82 -7.36
CA MET A 232 -19.48 -13.47 -6.09
C MET A 232 -20.48 -14.62 -6.28
N ASN A 233 -20.17 -15.77 -5.69
CA ASN A 233 -21.04 -16.94 -5.55
C ASN A 233 -20.91 -17.52 -4.12
N GLN A 234 -21.64 -18.59 -3.82
CA GLN A 234 -21.63 -19.20 -2.49
C GLN A 234 -20.23 -19.73 -2.08
N SER A 235 -19.50 -20.35 -3.00
CA SER A 235 -18.13 -20.84 -2.76
C SER A 235 -17.15 -19.70 -2.47
N GLU A 236 -17.27 -18.58 -3.19
CA GLU A 236 -16.43 -17.40 -2.93
C GLU A 236 -16.74 -16.77 -1.57
N LEU A 237 -18.02 -16.72 -1.18
CA LEU A 237 -18.40 -16.22 0.14
C LEU A 237 -17.87 -17.12 1.27
N GLU A 238 -17.88 -18.44 1.08
CA GLU A 238 -17.29 -19.40 2.02
C GLU A 238 -15.77 -19.23 2.12
N ALA A 239 -15.08 -19.03 0.99
CA ALA A 239 -13.65 -18.74 0.96
C ALA A 239 -13.32 -17.43 1.70
N VAL A 240 -14.09 -16.36 1.47
CA VAL A 240 -13.96 -15.09 2.19
C VAL A 240 -14.19 -15.27 3.69
N THR A 241 -15.20 -16.05 4.08
CA THR A 241 -15.52 -16.31 5.49
C THR A 241 -14.36 -17.04 6.17
N LYS A 242 -13.83 -18.11 5.54
CA LYS A 242 -12.66 -18.84 6.03
C LYS A 242 -11.43 -17.93 6.14
N TYR A 243 -11.21 -17.10 5.13
CA TYR A 243 -10.12 -16.12 5.13
C TYR A 243 -10.22 -15.17 6.33
N VAL A 244 -11.39 -14.60 6.60
CA VAL A 244 -11.59 -13.71 7.76
C VAL A 244 -11.41 -14.43 9.09
N THR A 245 -11.81 -15.70 9.21
CA THR A 245 -11.52 -16.51 10.40
C THR A 245 -10.01 -16.60 10.65
N ILE A 246 -9.21 -16.90 9.63
CA ILE A 246 -7.74 -16.93 9.73
C ILE A 246 -7.20 -15.57 10.19
N LEU A 247 -7.73 -14.47 9.64
CA LEU A 247 -7.34 -13.13 10.08
C LEU A 247 -7.68 -12.86 11.54
N SER A 248 -8.81 -13.36 12.03
CA SER A 248 -9.26 -13.12 13.41
C SER A 248 -8.41 -13.82 14.47
N GLU A 249 -7.66 -14.85 14.08
CA GLU A 249 -6.75 -15.59 14.96
C GLU A 249 -5.40 -14.88 15.17
N LYS A 250 -5.10 -13.85 14.36
CA LYS A 250 -3.86 -13.06 14.47
C LYS A 250 -4.03 -11.91 15.47
N GLU A 251 -2.94 -11.52 16.12
CA GLU A 251 -2.93 -10.43 17.09
C GLU A 251 -2.81 -9.06 16.40
N TRP A 252 -3.91 -8.31 16.43
CA TRP A 252 -3.97 -6.97 15.83
C TRP A 252 -4.16 -5.90 16.90
N VAL A 253 -3.43 -4.80 16.75
CA VAL A 253 -3.50 -3.62 17.60
C VAL A 253 -4.04 -2.46 16.79
N VAL A 254 -5.07 -1.80 17.33
CA VAL A 254 -5.71 -0.64 16.70
C VAL A 254 -4.70 0.50 16.53
N GLY A 255 -4.65 1.06 15.32
CA GLY A 255 -3.76 2.15 14.95
C GLY A 255 -2.36 1.70 14.54
N ASN A 256 -2.06 0.39 14.52
CA ASN A 256 -0.79 -0.13 14.02
C ASN A 256 -0.89 -0.58 12.56
N LYS A 257 0.23 -0.48 11.84
CA LYS A 257 0.40 -0.99 10.49
C LYS A 257 1.17 -2.31 10.51
N TYR A 258 0.84 -3.19 9.58
CA TYR A 258 1.39 -4.54 9.52
C TYR A 258 1.88 -4.87 8.11
N PHE A 259 2.87 -5.76 8.03
CA PHE A 259 3.35 -6.37 6.81
C PHE A 259 3.63 -7.84 7.10
N TYR A 260 2.92 -8.74 6.42
CA TYR A 260 3.08 -10.20 6.56
C TYR A 260 2.94 -10.74 7.99
N GLY A 261 2.06 -10.13 8.78
CA GLY A 261 1.81 -10.47 10.18
C GLY A 261 2.74 -9.77 11.17
N HIS A 262 3.74 -9.02 10.68
CA HIS A 262 4.68 -8.27 11.50
C HIS A 262 4.26 -6.82 11.60
N ARG A 263 4.30 -6.25 12.81
CA ARG A 263 4.10 -4.81 12.98
C ARG A 263 5.23 -4.08 12.28
N VAL A 264 4.90 -3.05 11.51
CA VAL A 264 5.90 -2.19 10.86
C VAL A 264 6.58 -1.35 11.95
N GLU A 265 7.91 -1.39 11.96
CA GLU A 265 8.80 -0.65 12.88
C GLU A 265 9.74 0.28 12.12
#